data_AF-A0A3B9EY30-F1
#
_entry.id   AF-A0A3B9EY30-F1
#
_cell.length_a   1.000
_cell.length_b   1.000
_cell.length_c   1.000
_cell.angle_alpha   90.00
_cell.angle_beta   90.00
_cell.angle_gamma   90.00
#
_symmetry.space_group_name_H-M   'P 1'
#
loop_
_entity.id
_entity.type
_entity.pdbx_description
1 polymer ?
#
loop_
_entity_poly.entity_id
_entity_poly.type
_entity_poly.pdbx_seq_one_letter_code
_entity_poly.pdbx_strand_id
1 'polypeptide(L)'
;WLVNPEMPIPPETTAIHGISDEKVANEPTFKQLAHRIHDMIKDADLAGYNSNKFDIPMLAEEFLRADQDFDFSKKRAVDVQNIFHKKEQRTLSAAYRFYCDKVLEDAHTAEADTLATYEILKSQLDRYEDLENNVDFLADYSNRFRAADFAGFIILNEENVECFSFGKYKNQAVEDVLERDPGYYGWIQNAEFPLYTKKILTTIKLRKLQA
;
A
#
# COMPACT_ATOMS: atom_id res chain seq x y z
N TRP A 1 7.99 7.34 26.96
CA TRP A 1 9.33 7.92 26.86
C TRP A 1 9.52 8.42 25.45
N LEU A 2 10.28 9.48 25.24
CA LEU A 2 10.97 9.65 23.97
C LEU A 2 12.25 8.80 24.03
N VAL A 3 12.74 8.37 22.87
CA VAL A 3 13.91 7.49 22.77
C VAL A 3 14.82 8.05 21.70
N ASN A 4 16.11 8.19 22.02
CA ASN A 4 17.12 8.54 21.03
C ASN A 4 17.45 7.30 20.18
N PRO A 5 17.22 7.31 18.86
CA PRO A 5 17.46 6.16 17.99
C PRO A 5 18.93 6.01 17.57
N GLU A 6 19.82 6.91 17.99
CA GLU A 6 21.25 6.91 17.67
C GLU A 6 21.54 7.05 16.15
N MET A 7 20.56 7.51 15.39
CA MET A 7 20.66 7.75 13.94
C MET A 7 19.73 8.90 13.52
N PRO A 8 20.01 9.59 12.39
CA PRO A 8 19.13 10.65 11.90
C PRO A 8 17.72 10.16 11.59
N ILE A 9 16.71 10.90 12.04
CA ILE A 9 15.31 10.62 11.74
C ILE A 9 14.96 11.21 10.36
N PRO A 10 14.42 10.41 9.41
CA PRO A 10 14.04 10.92 8.10
C PRO A 10 13.06 12.10 8.17
N PRO A 11 13.21 13.14 7.34
CA PRO A 11 12.32 14.30 7.34
C PRO A 11 10.86 13.94 7.09
N GLU A 12 10.58 12.95 6.23
CA GLU A 12 9.21 12.52 5.94
C GLU A 12 8.55 11.90 7.17
N THR A 13 9.29 11.09 7.94
CA THR A 13 8.79 10.48 9.18
C THR A 13 8.56 11.54 10.26
N THR A 14 9.50 12.49 10.37
CA THR A 14 9.38 13.65 11.26
C THR A 14 8.13 14.47 10.94
N ALA A 15 7.80 14.67 9.66
CA ALA A 15 6.60 15.38 9.26
C ALA A 15 5.30 14.66 9.66
N ILE A 16 5.33 13.33 9.79
CA ILE A 16 4.18 12.51 10.18
C ILE A 16 3.97 12.54 11.70
N HIS A 17 4.99 12.20 12.49
CA HIS A 17 4.85 12.03 13.95
C HIS A 17 5.33 13.24 14.78
N GLY A 18 6.02 14.20 14.15
CA GLY A 18 6.48 15.44 14.81
C GLY A 18 7.62 15.25 15.80
N ILE A 19 8.42 14.18 15.71
CA ILE A 19 9.56 13.89 16.59
C ILE A 19 10.83 14.14 15.78
N SER A 20 11.53 15.23 16.07
CA SER A 20 12.77 15.56 15.36
C SER A 20 14.00 15.07 16.12
N ASP A 21 15.16 15.06 15.45
CA ASP A 21 16.45 14.74 16.07
C ASP A 21 16.71 15.62 17.31
N GLU A 22 16.35 16.91 17.27
CA GLU A 22 16.53 17.82 18.40
C GLU A 22 15.67 17.45 19.61
N LYS A 23 14.46 16.92 19.38
CA LYS A 23 13.56 16.51 20.46
C LYS A 23 14.06 15.29 21.22
N VAL A 24 14.83 14.42 20.57
CA VAL A 24 15.32 13.17 21.16
C VAL A 24 16.80 13.20 21.50
N ALA A 25 17.52 14.27 21.16
CA ALA A 25 18.98 14.37 21.32
C ALA A 25 19.47 14.03 22.75
N ASN A 26 18.71 14.46 23.78
CA ASN A 26 19.04 14.22 25.19
C ASN A 26 18.18 13.13 25.86
N GLU A 27 17.33 12.45 25.08
CA GLU A 27 16.48 11.38 25.56
C GLU A 27 17.28 10.07 25.65
N PRO A 28 16.89 9.14 26.54
CA PRO A 28 17.63 7.90 26.69
C PRO A 28 17.56 7.03 25.42
N THR A 29 18.60 6.25 25.17
CA THR A 29 18.60 5.25 24.10
C THR A 29 17.75 4.04 24.49
N PHE A 30 17.36 3.21 23.51
CA PHE A 30 16.64 1.98 23.82
C PHE A 30 17.42 1.10 24.79
N LYS A 31 18.73 0.94 24.59
CA LYS A 31 19.62 0.14 25.47
C LYS A 31 19.56 0.60 26.93
N GLN A 32 19.46 1.90 27.18
CA GLN A 32 19.33 2.45 28.54
C GLN A 32 17.95 2.16 29.16
N LEU A 33 16.91 2.03 28.34
CA LEU A 33 15.54 1.75 28.77
C LEU A 33 15.20 0.25 28.79
N ALA A 34 15.98 -0.61 28.12
CA ALA A 34 15.64 -1.99 27.83
C ALA A 34 15.19 -2.76 29.08
N HIS A 35 15.92 -2.67 30.20
CA HIS A 35 15.52 -3.30 31.47
C HIS A 35 14.16 -2.83 31.99
N ARG A 36 13.85 -1.54 31.88
CA ARG A 36 12.55 -0.97 32.33
C ARG A 36 11.42 -1.42 31.42
N ILE A 37 11.65 -1.42 30.11
CA ILE A 37 10.66 -1.88 29.12
C ILE A 37 10.40 -3.38 29.32
N HIS A 38 11.45 -4.18 29.50
CA HIS A 38 11.36 -5.60 29.84
C HIS A 38 10.48 -5.81 31.07
N ASP A 39 10.79 -5.15 32.19
CA ASP A 39 10.03 -5.32 33.42
C ASP A 39 8.57 -4.89 33.30
N MET A 40 8.28 -3.91 32.44
CA MET A 40 6.93 -3.47 32.13
C MET A 40 6.11 -4.54 31.39
N ILE A 41 6.73 -5.34 30.52
CA ILE A 41 6.02 -6.26 29.60
C ILE A 41 6.24 -7.75 29.91
N LYS A 42 7.16 -8.11 30.81
CA LYS A 42 7.58 -9.50 31.07
C LYS A 42 6.47 -10.43 31.55
N ASP A 43 5.40 -9.90 32.12
CA ASP A 43 4.24 -10.68 32.59
C ASP A 43 2.96 -10.40 31.78
N ALA A 44 3.06 -9.62 30.69
CA ALA A 44 1.94 -9.27 29.83
C ALA A 44 1.96 -10.02 28.49
N ASP A 45 0.78 -10.23 27.91
CA ASP A 45 0.60 -10.48 26.48
C ASP A 45 0.62 -9.14 25.73
N LEU A 46 0.97 -9.16 24.43
CA LEU A 46 1.12 -7.94 23.63
C LEU A 46 -0.07 -7.78 22.69
N ALA A 47 -0.66 -6.59 22.67
CA ALA A 47 -1.74 -6.24 21.75
C ALA A 47 -1.48 -4.88 21.10
N GLY A 48 -1.81 -4.75 19.82
CA GLY A 48 -1.67 -3.52 19.07
C GLY A 48 -2.37 -3.56 17.72
N TYR A 49 -2.18 -2.52 16.91
CA TYR A 49 -2.79 -2.40 15.59
C TYR A 49 -1.70 -2.45 14.53
N ASN A 50 -1.67 -3.51 13.70
CA ASN A 50 -0.54 -3.86 12.82
C ASN A 50 0.74 -4.28 13.59
N SER A 51 0.60 -4.62 14.87
CA SER A 51 1.72 -4.88 15.77
C SER A 51 2.52 -6.13 15.41
N ASN A 52 1.89 -7.14 14.83
CA ASN A 52 2.58 -8.38 14.48
C ASN A 52 3.57 -8.19 13.32
N LYS A 53 3.33 -7.17 12.47
CA LYS A 53 4.18 -6.86 11.31
C LYS A 53 5.19 -5.75 11.59
N PHE A 54 5.00 -4.97 12.65
CA PHE A 54 5.81 -3.78 12.91
C PHE A 54 6.32 -3.72 14.35
N ASP A 55 5.46 -3.41 15.33
CA ASP A 55 5.90 -3.10 16.70
C ASP A 55 6.62 -4.25 17.39
N ILE A 56 6.09 -5.48 17.29
CA ILE A 56 6.67 -6.66 17.95
C ILE A 56 8.01 -7.05 17.30
N PRO A 57 8.12 -7.16 15.96
CA PRO A 57 9.42 -7.36 15.31
C PRO A 57 10.45 -6.28 15.65
N MET A 58 10.05 -4.99 15.60
CA MET A 58 10.93 -3.88 15.97
C MET A 58 11.43 -4.04 17.41
N LEU A 59 10.52 -4.29 18.36
CA LEU A 59 10.87 -4.42 19.76
C LEU A 59 11.81 -5.61 20.01
N ALA A 60 11.60 -6.72 19.31
CA ALA A 60 12.49 -7.88 19.38
C ALA A 60 13.91 -7.53 18.89
N GLU A 61 14.02 -6.85 17.76
CA GLU A 61 15.31 -6.39 17.22
C GLU A 61 16.01 -5.41 18.18
N GLU A 62 15.29 -4.49 18.80
CA GLU A 62 15.84 -3.53 19.76
C GLU A 62 16.34 -4.20 21.06
N PHE A 63 15.61 -5.20 21.57
CA PHE A 63 16.10 -6.00 22.70
C PHE A 63 17.37 -6.77 22.37
N LEU A 64 17.44 -7.37 21.16
CA LEU A 64 18.64 -8.05 20.70
C LEU A 64 19.83 -7.08 20.55
N ARG A 65 19.62 -5.86 20.03
CA ARG A 65 20.66 -4.80 19.96
C ARG A 65 21.11 -4.30 21.33
N ALA A 66 20.24 -4.38 22.33
CA ALA A 66 20.54 -4.05 23.71
C ALA A 66 21.25 -5.19 24.48
N ASP A 67 21.57 -6.32 23.83
CA ASP A 67 22.12 -7.52 24.44
C ASP A 67 21.20 -8.13 25.53
N GLN A 68 19.88 -7.93 25.39
CA GLN A 68 18.89 -8.43 26.33
C GLN A 68 18.02 -9.50 25.68
N ASP A 69 18.12 -10.73 26.16
CA ASP A 69 17.32 -11.85 25.68
C ASP A 69 15.90 -11.80 26.26
N PHE A 70 14.95 -11.32 25.47
CA PHE A 70 13.52 -11.35 25.80
C PHE A 70 12.82 -12.43 24.99
N ASP A 71 12.31 -13.45 25.68
CA ASP A 71 11.64 -14.58 25.06
C ASP A 71 10.20 -14.23 24.64
N PHE A 72 10.07 -13.69 23.42
CA PHE A 72 8.78 -13.41 22.79
C PHE A 72 7.96 -14.67 22.47
N SER A 73 8.56 -15.88 22.43
CA SER A 73 7.85 -17.12 22.07
C SER A 73 6.78 -17.52 23.10
N LYS A 74 6.93 -17.05 24.34
CA LYS A 74 5.98 -17.27 25.43
C LYS A 74 4.85 -16.25 25.49
N LYS A 75 4.86 -15.25 24.60
CA LYS A 75 3.90 -14.15 24.58
C LYS A 75 2.81 -14.42 23.57
N ARG A 76 1.56 -14.14 23.93
CA ARG A 76 0.50 -14.03 22.93
C ARG A 76 0.57 -12.66 22.27
N ALA A 77 0.41 -12.64 20.97
CA ALA A 77 0.40 -11.43 20.16
C ALA A 77 -0.99 -11.25 19.54
N VAL A 78 -1.71 -10.21 19.96
CA VAL A 78 -3.06 -9.87 19.47
C VAL A 78 -2.99 -8.67 18.55
N ASP A 79 -3.11 -8.92 17.25
CA ASP A 79 -3.15 -7.86 16.25
C ASP A 79 -4.60 -7.50 15.90
N VAL A 80 -5.02 -6.32 16.35
CA VAL A 80 -6.36 -5.78 16.15
C VAL A 80 -6.65 -5.51 14.68
N GLN A 81 -5.64 -5.15 13.87
CA GLN A 81 -5.81 -4.94 12.43
C GLN A 81 -6.17 -6.26 11.74
N ASN A 82 -5.52 -7.36 12.11
CA ASN A 82 -5.83 -8.67 11.55
C ASN A 82 -7.23 -9.14 11.93
N ILE A 83 -7.71 -8.82 13.14
CA ILE A 83 -9.10 -9.09 13.54
C ILE A 83 -10.05 -8.25 12.69
N PHE A 84 -9.81 -6.94 12.56
CA PHE A 84 -10.62 -6.06 11.72
C PHE A 84 -10.71 -6.57 10.29
N HIS A 85 -9.61 -6.87 9.61
CA HIS A 85 -9.62 -7.39 8.23
C HIS A 85 -10.32 -8.75 8.09
N LYS A 86 -10.35 -9.58 9.13
CA LYS A 86 -11.09 -10.86 9.13
C LYS A 86 -12.59 -10.66 9.32
N LYS A 87 -13.00 -9.65 10.10
CA LYS A 87 -14.40 -9.36 10.40
C LYS A 87 -15.05 -8.46 9.34
N GLU A 88 -14.30 -7.50 8.83
CA GLU A 88 -14.70 -6.54 7.80
C GLU A 88 -13.98 -6.87 6.48
N GLN A 89 -14.46 -7.93 5.83
CA GLN A 89 -13.87 -8.39 4.57
C GLN A 89 -14.10 -7.39 3.44
N ARG A 90 -13.12 -7.25 2.55
CA ARG A 90 -13.21 -6.43 1.33
C ARG A 90 -13.65 -7.28 0.13
N THR A 91 -14.80 -7.93 0.26
CA THR A 91 -15.39 -8.80 -0.78
C THR A 91 -16.68 -8.19 -1.31
N LEU A 92 -17.11 -8.59 -2.52
CA LEU A 92 -18.38 -8.15 -3.09
C LEU A 92 -19.55 -8.49 -2.16
N SER A 93 -19.58 -9.70 -1.58
CA SER A 93 -20.63 -10.11 -0.63
C SER A 93 -20.66 -9.24 0.63
N ALA A 94 -19.50 -8.88 1.17
CA ALA A 94 -19.42 -8.00 2.34
C ALA A 94 -19.88 -6.58 1.99
N ALA A 95 -19.49 -6.06 0.82
CA ALA A 95 -19.95 -4.76 0.33
C ALA A 95 -21.47 -4.77 0.09
N TYR A 96 -22.01 -5.82 -0.52
CA TYR A 96 -23.45 -5.95 -0.78
C TYR A 96 -24.25 -6.01 0.52
N ARG A 97 -23.74 -6.73 1.53
CA ARG A 97 -24.32 -6.74 2.87
C ARG A 97 -24.24 -5.36 3.53
N PHE A 98 -23.12 -4.66 3.44
CA PHE A 98 -22.93 -3.36 4.09
C PHE A 98 -23.77 -2.25 3.47
N TYR A 99 -23.80 -2.16 2.15
CA TYR A 99 -24.49 -1.09 1.41
C TYR A 99 -25.98 -1.39 1.21
N CYS A 100 -26.34 -2.64 0.91
CA CYS A 100 -27.70 -3.00 0.51
C CYS A 100 -28.46 -3.82 1.56
N ASP A 101 -27.83 -4.21 2.68
CA ASP A 101 -28.37 -5.16 3.68
C ASP A 101 -28.83 -6.50 3.08
N LYS A 102 -28.24 -6.91 1.96
CA LYS A 102 -28.59 -8.14 1.23
C LYS A 102 -27.49 -9.19 1.34
N VAL A 103 -27.86 -10.45 1.12
CA VAL A 103 -26.94 -11.57 0.96
C VAL A 103 -26.77 -11.83 -0.53
N LEU A 104 -25.53 -12.05 -0.97
CA LEU A 104 -25.25 -12.40 -2.37
C LEU A 104 -25.51 -13.90 -2.58
N GLU A 105 -26.68 -14.24 -3.09
CA GLU A 105 -27.01 -15.58 -3.58
C GLU A 105 -26.34 -15.81 -4.95
N ASP A 106 -26.00 -17.06 -5.29
CA ASP A 106 -25.33 -17.44 -6.55
C ASP A 106 -24.06 -16.63 -6.86
N ALA A 107 -23.29 -16.29 -5.82
CA ALA A 107 -22.00 -15.63 -5.93
C ALA A 107 -21.09 -16.37 -6.93
N HIS A 108 -20.30 -15.61 -7.69
CA HIS A 108 -19.45 -16.09 -8.81
C HIS A 108 -20.19 -16.40 -10.12
N THR A 109 -21.50 -16.16 -10.19
CA THR A 109 -22.17 -16.03 -11.49
C THR A 109 -22.02 -14.61 -12.00
N ALA A 110 -21.73 -14.46 -13.29
CA ALA A 110 -21.49 -13.14 -13.88
C ALA A 110 -22.69 -12.19 -13.72
N GLU A 111 -23.93 -12.73 -13.78
CA GLU A 111 -25.16 -11.95 -13.62
C GLU A 111 -25.36 -11.48 -12.18
N ALA A 112 -25.26 -12.36 -11.19
CA ALA A 112 -25.45 -12.00 -9.78
C ALA A 112 -24.40 -10.97 -9.34
N ASP A 113 -23.13 -11.17 -9.72
CA ASP A 113 -22.04 -10.27 -9.38
C ASP A 113 -22.24 -8.88 -10.05
N THR A 114 -22.72 -8.85 -11.30
CA THR A 114 -23.02 -7.60 -12.02
C THR A 114 -24.17 -6.84 -11.34
N LEU A 115 -25.25 -7.53 -10.99
CA LEU A 115 -26.41 -6.90 -10.37
C LEU A 115 -26.07 -6.37 -8.97
N ALA A 116 -25.38 -7.15 -8.13
CA ALA A 116 -24.91 -6.69 -6.84
C ALA A 116 -23.98 -5.49 -6.96
N THR A 117 -23.07 -5.47 -7.94
CA THR A 117 -22.19 -4.32 -8.19
C THR A 117 -22.99 -3.06 -8.54
N TYR A 118 -24.00 -3.17 -9.40
CA TYR A 118 -24.89 -2.06 -9.73
C TYR A 118 -25.66 -1.54 -8.52
N GLU A 119 -26.24 -2.43 -7.71
CA GLU A 119 -26.97 -2.04 -6.50
C GLU A 119 -26.07 -1.38 -5.46
N ILE A 120 -24.85 -1.88 -5.29
CA ILE A 120 -23.84 -1.27 -4.42
C ILE A 120 -23.53 0.15 -4.88
N LEU A 121 -23.26 0.37 -6.18
CA LEU A 121 -22.96 1.70 -6.70
C LEU A 121 -24.09 2.68 -6.43
N LYS A 122 -25.35 2.26 -6.63
CA LYS A 122 -26.52 3.09 -6.29
C LYS A 122 -26.55 3.45 -4.82
N SER A 123 -26.37 2.47 -3.94
CA SER A 123 -26.33 2.71 -2.49
C SER A 123 -25.18 3.63 -2.08
N GLN A 124 -24.02 3.53 -2.73
CA GLN A 124 -22.89 4.44 -2.50
C GLN A 124 -23.26 5.88 -2.89
N LEU A 125 -23.88 6.08 -4.06
CA LEU A 125 -24.36 7.40 -4.50
C LEU A 125 -25.45 7.98 -3.60
N ASP A 126 -26.31 7.13 -3.03
CA ASP A 126 -27.33 7.57 -2.08
C ASP A 126 -26.75 7.89 -0.68
N ARG A 127 -25.64 7.24 -0.30
CA ARG A 127 -25.04 7.34 1.03
C ARG A 127 -24.02 8.46 1.17
N TYR A 128 -23.25 8.74 0.12
CA TYR A 128 -22.13 9.68 0.15
C TYR A 128 -22.49 10.95 -0.60
N GLU A 129 -22.65 12.06 0.14
CA GLU A 129 -22.99 13.37 -0.45
C GLU A 129 -21.89 13.94 -1.36
N ASP A 130 -20.63 13.52 -1.14
CA ASP A 130 -19.46 13.92 -1.93
C ASP A 130 -19.23 13.05 -3.18
N LEU A 131 -20.09 12.05 -3.43
CA LEU A 131 -19.99 11.19 -4.59
C LEU A 131 -20.94 11.67 -5.70
N GLU A 132 -20.39 12.31 -6.74
CA GLU A 132 -21.20 12.79 -7.86
C GLU A 132 -21.69 11.62 -8.73
N ASN A 133 -22.99 11.63 -9.08
CA ASN A 133 -23.57 10.66 -10.02
C ASN A 133 -23.22 11.03 -11.48
N ASN A 134 -21.93 11.03 -11.78
CA ASN A 134 -21.36 11.35 -13.09
C ASN A 134 -20.26 10.33 -13.41
N VAL A 135 -20.32 9.71 -14.59
CA VAL A 135 -19.42 8.61 -14.95
C VAL A 135 -17.96 9.07 -15.07
N ASP A 136 -17.72 10.29 -15.57
CA ASP A 136 -16.35 10.83 -15.68
C ASP A 136 -15.76 11.08 -14.28
N PHE A 137 -16.53 11.70 -13.39
CA PHE A 137 -16.14 11.89 -12.00
C PHE A 137 -15.88 10.55 -11.29
N LEU A 138 -16.78 9.58 -11.41
CA LEU A 138 -16.64 8.27 -10.77
C LEU A 138 -15.45 7.49 -11.32
N ALA A 139 -15.18 7.60 -12.63
CA ALA A 139 -14.01 6.99 -13.25
C ALA A 139 -12.72 7.58 -12.68
N ASP A 140 -12.63 8.89 -12.54
CA ASP A 140 -11.46 9.55 -11.95
C ASP A 140 -11.33 9.27 -10.45
N TYR A 141 -12.42 9.39 -9.69
CA TYR A 141 -12.46 9.19 -8.24
C TYR A 141 -12.11 7.76 -7.83
N SER A 142 -12.58 6.77 -8.59
CA SER A 142 -12.29 5.35 -8.31
C SER A 142 -10.90 4.92 -8.77
N ASN A 143 -10.22 5.74 -9.58
CA ASN A 143 -8.91 5.41 -10.12
C ASN A 143 -7.79 5.68 -9.11
N ARG A 144 -7.38 4.63 -8.38
CA ARG A 144 -6.29 4.69 -7.40
C ARG A 144 -4.89 4.73 -8.02
N PHE A 145 -4.76 4.51 -9.32
CA PHE A 145 -3.47 4.31 -9.96
C PHE A 145 -3.44 4.95 -11.35
N ARG A 146 -2.77 6.11 -11.47
CA ARG A 146 -2.60 6.80 -12.75
C ARG A 146 -1.65 6.00 -13.64
N ALA A 147 -2.20 5.03 -14.36
CA ALA A 147 -1.46 4.23 -15.33
C ALA A 147 -1.96 4.45 -16.75
N ALA A 148 -1.01 4.42 -17.68
CA ALA A 148 -1.31 4.41 -19.11
C ALA A 148 -1.80 3.02 -19.56
N ASP A 149 -1.44 1.95 -18.84
CA ASP A 149 -1.92 0.59 -19.07
C ASP A 149 -2.70 0.01 -17.87
N PHE A 150 -3.68 -0.86 -18.13
CA PHE A 150 -4.50 -1.46 -17.07
C PHE A 150 -3.74 -2.39 -16.11
N ALA A 151 -2.60 -2.91 -16.52
CA ALA A 151 -1.78 -3.78 -15.68
C ALA A 151 -0.77 -3.01 -14.82
N GLY A 152 -0.66 -1.69 -15.03
CA GLY A 152 0.13 -0.80 -14.22
C GLY A 152 1.64 -0.91 -14.40
N PHE A 153 2.11 -1.43 -15.53
CA PHE A 153 3.53 -1.49 -15.88
C PHE A 153 4.06 -0.14 -16.41
N ILE A 154 3.18 0.71 -16.91
CA ILE A 154 3.44 2.05 -17.42
C ILE A 154 2.55 3.03 -16.65
N ILE A 155 3.17 3.84 -15.79
CA ILE A 155 2.51 4.83 -14.94
C ILE A 155 2.66 6.24 -15.48
N LEU A 156 1.78 7.15 -15.08
CA LEU A 156 1.96 8.58 -15.29
C LEU A 156 2.62 9.18 -14.05
N ASN A 157 3.70 9.93 -14.23
CA ASN A 157 4.26 10.74 -13.14
C ASN A 157 3.39 12.00 -12.87
N GLU A 158 3.83 12.84 -11.94
CA GLU A 158 3.12 14.09 -11.58
C GLU A 158 2.98 15.07 -12.76
N GLU A 159 3.89 15.00 -13.72
CA GLU A 159 3.91 15.82 -14.94
C GLU A 159 3.14 15.18 -16.11
N ASN A 160 2.41 14.08 -15.87
CA ASN A 160 1.71 13.28 -16.88
C ASN A 160 2.61 12.60 -17.93
N VAL A 161 3.86 12.31 -17.58
CA VAL A 161 4.80 11.56 -18.43
C VAL A 161 4.68 10.08 -18.17
N GLU A 162 4.58 9.26 -19.23
CA GLU A 162 4.60 7.80 -19.12
C GLU A 162 5.97 7.29 -18.67
N CYS A 163 6.00 6.63 -17.50
CA CYS A 163 7.19 6.04 -16.87
C CYS A 163 7.00 4.55 -16.62
N PHE A 164 8.10 3.78 -16.59
CA PHE A 164 8.04 2.38 -16.15
C PHE A 164 7.80 2.28 -14.65
N SER A 165 6.92 1.40 -14.19
CA SER A 165 6.71 1.14 -12.75
C SER A 165 7.56 -0.01 -12.20
N PHE A 166 8.32 -0.67 -13.07
CA PHE A 166 9.01 -1.93 -12.79
C PHE A 166 10.41 -2.00 -13.43
N GLY A 167 11.16 -3.04 -13.05
CA GLY A 167 12.46 -3.36 -13.65
C GLY A 167 13.57 -2.35 -13.36
N LYS A 168 14.70 -2.49 -14.06
CA LYS A 168 15.88 -1.62 -13.90
C LYS A 168 15.62 -0.14 -14.23
N TYR A 169 14.55 0.15 -14.96
CA TYR A 169 14.17 1.50 -15.38
C TYR A 169 12.95 2.06 -14.64
N LYS A 170 12.64 1.50 -13.47
CA LYS A 170 11.54 1.98 -12.63
C LYS A 170 11.64 3.50 -12.39
N ASN A 171 10.50 4.17 -12.48
CA ASN A 171 10.26 5.61 -12.40
C ASN A 171 10.91 6.46 -13.50
N GLN A 172 11.48 5.85 -14.53
CA GLN A 172 12.07 6.59 -15.66
C GLN A 172 11.09 6.67 -16.82
N ALA A 173 11.12 7.78 -17.56
CA ALA A 173 10.28 8.02 -18.72
C ALA A 173 10.49 6.92 -19.78
N VAL A 174 9.39 6.38 -20.28
CA VAL A 174 9.38 5.31 -21.27
C VAL A 174 10.13 5.77 -22.53
N GLU A 175 9.85 6.99 -22.99
CA GLU A 175 10.46 7.55 -24.19
C GLU A 175 12.00 7.66 -24.12
N ASP A 176 12.52 8.08 -22.97
CA ASP A 176 13.96 8.21 -22.74
C ASP A 176 14.63 6.84 -22.69
N VAL A 177 13.98 5.88 -22.04
CA VAL A 177 14.48 4.51 -21.96
C VAL A 177 14.49 3.84 -23.32
N LEU A 178 13.45 4.01 -24.13
CA LEU A 178 13.39 3.42 -25.47
C LEU A 178 14.41 4.01 -26.43
N GLU A 179 14.85 5.25 -26.22
CA GLU A 179 15.93 5.87 -26.97
C GLU A 179 17.31 5.39 -26.50
N ARG A 180 17.53 5.38 -25.18
CA ARG A 180 18.81 4.99 -24.58
C ARG A 180 19.09 3.48 -24.67
N ASP A 181 18.06 2.65 -24.57
CA ASP A 181 18.11 1.19 -24.68
C ASP A 181 17.00 0.67 -25.62
N PRO A 182 17.17 0.78 -26.96
CA PRO A 182 16.17 0.31 -27.92
C PRO A 182 15.86 -1.18 -27.81
N GLY A 183 16.80 -1.97 -27.27
CA GLY A 183 16.63 -3.41 -27.02
C GLY A 183 15.56 -3.70 -25.97
N TYR A 184 15.34 -2.76 -25.03
CA TYR A 184 14.33 -2.89 -23.98
C TYR A 184 12.91 -3.01 -24.55
N TYR A 185 12.61 -2.27 -25.62
CA TYR A 185 11.34 -2.42 -26.35
C TYR A 185 11.15 -3.86 -26.84
N GLY A 186 12.16 -4.42 -27.52
CA GLY A 186 12.11 -5.77 -28.05
C GLY A 186 11.95 -6.82 -26.95
N TRP A 187 12.63 -6.63 -25.82
CA TRP A 187 12.47 -7.51 -24.66
C TRP A 187 11.03 -7.52 -24.14
N ILE A 188 10.41 -6.35 -23.92
CA ILE A 188 9.01 -6.28 -23.43
C ILE A 188 8.04 -6.90 -24.44
N GLN A 189 8.22 -6.64 -25.74
CA GLN A 189 7.33 -7.19 -26.77
C GLN A 189 7.38 -8.71 -26.85
N ASN A 190 8.53 -9.33 -26.57
CA ASN A 190 8.71 -10.78 -26.61
C ASN A 190 8.49 -11.48 -25.26
N ALA A 191 8.55 -10.74 -24.15
CA ALA A 191 8.28 -11.28 -22.82
C ALA A 191 6.77 -11.42 -22.53
N GLU A 192 6.43 -12.12 -21.45
CA GLU A 192 5.07 -12.30 -20.96
C GLU A 192 4.56 -11.00 -20.29
N PHE A 193 4.07 -10.07 -21.12
CA PHE A 193 3.34 -8.87 -20.69
C PHE A 193 1.95 -8.85 -21.30
N PRO A 194 0.95 -8.25 -20.60
CA PRO A 194 -0.38 -8.05 -21.15
C PRO A 194 -0.34 -7.33 -22.50
N LEU A 195 -1.17 -7.77 -23.45
CA LEU A 195 -1.19 -7.23 -24.81
C LEU A 195 -1.50 -5.73 -24.82
N TYR A 196 -2.31 -5.24 -23.89
CA TYR A 196 -2.60 -3.81 -23.76
C TYR A 196 -1.36 -3.01 -23.35
N THR A 197 -0.57 -3.49 -22.39
CA THR A 197 0.72 -2.89 -22.03
C THR A 197 1.65 -2.82 -23.23
N LYS A 198 1.76 -3.92 -24.00
CA LYS A 198 2.56 -3.97 -25.24
C LYS A 198 2.06 -2.95 -26.28
N LYS A 199 0.75 -2.82 -26.44
CA LYS A 199 0.13 -1.83 -27.33
C LYS A 199 0.47 -0.40 -26.90
N ILE A 200 0.31 -0.06 -25.62
CA ILE A 200 0.64 1.27 -25.08
C ILE A 200 2.12 1.60 -25.30
N LEU A 201 3.02 0.65 -25.03
CA LEU A 201 4.45 0.82 -25.27
C LEU A 201 4.74 1.13 -26.76
N THR A 202 4.09 0.42 -27.68
CA THR A 202 4.20 0.69 -29.12
C THR A 202 3.65 2.06 -29.49
N THR A 203 2.52 2.47 -28.93
CA THR A 203 1.92 3.80 -29.15
C THR A 203 2.85 4.92 -28.71
N ILE A 204 3.52 4.78 -27.56
CA ILE A 204 4.53 5.76 -27.08
C ILE A 204 5.70 5.83 -28.08
N LYS A 205 6.24 4.67 -28.48
CA LYS A 205 7.34 4.60 -29.44
C LYS A 205 7.01 5.26 -30.78
N LEU A 206 5.78 5.07 -31.29
CA LEU A 206 5.35 5.65 -32.55
C LEU A 206 5.10 7.16 -32.46
N ARG A 207 4.56 7.66 -31.34
CA ARG A 207 4.37 9.11 -31.11
C ARG A 207 5.69 9.87 -31.26
N LYS A 208 6.77 9.38 -30.67
CA LYS A 208 8.11 9.99 -30.75
C LYS A 208 8.72 9.97 -32.15
N LEU A 209 8.34 9.03 -33.01
CA LEU A 209 8.81 8.99 -34.40
C LEU A 209 8.07 9.98 -35.32
N GLN A 210 6.94 10.52 -34.86
CA GLN A 210 6.09 11.45 -35.61
C GLN A 210 6.18 12.90 -35.11
N ALA A 211 6.84 13.13 -33.96
CA ALA A 211 7.13 14.44 -33.39
C ALA A 211 8.49 14.96 -33.91
#